data_AF-A0A7J2SWG0-F1
#
_entry.id   AF-A0A7J2SWG0-F1
#
_cell.length_a   1.000
_cell.length_b   1.000
_cell.length_c   1.000
_cell.angle_alpha   90.00
_cell.angle_beta   90.00
_cell.angle_gamma   90.00
#
_symmetry.space_group_name_H-M   'P 1'
#
loop_
_entity.id
_entity.type
_entity.pdbx_description
1 polymer ?
#
loop_
_entity_poly.entity_id
_entity_poly.type
_entity_poly.pdbx_seq_one_letter_code
_entity_poly.pdbx_strand_id
1 'polypeptide(L)'
;MQIALSFALAIVMIPVGFLAALVGIGGGTIIVPLLTLFFGLPIKEAVAISIVTVVAAGITGASRYLKQKITNIRLGLFLELSTTLGAMLGAVLALSLPSFILFFLLAVVLLYIGLNQLLRGKKEREMIMHQAYEEISEDIIARKLNLSGKYWDAAENSEIKYKVTNTLQGLLASIIAGLASGMLGIGGGVLKVPIMNDVMKIPVKVAVATSKFMMCLTASAAALVYINEGRVNLHLASATILGIMLGEFIGTRVMNRVHADKIKMLLGLVLTYLGYLMLARGVYQVSGLKLPGV
;
A
#
# COMPACT_ATOMS: atom_id res chain seq x y z
N MET A 1 9.56 -14.57 -27.35
CA MET A 1 8.56 -14.81 -26.27
C MET A 1 8.79 -13.90 -25.06
N GLN A 2 10.01 -13.78 -24.53
CA GLN A 2 10.30 -12.90 -23.36
C GLN A 2 10.02 -11.40 -23.58
N ILE A 3 10.35 -10.84 -24.74
CA ILE A 3 10.08 -9.41 -25.03
C ILE A 3 8.57 -9.10 -25.05
N ALA A 4 7.77 -9.99 -25.64
CA ALA A 4 6.30 -9.83 -25.69
C ALA A 4 5.67 -9.90 -24.29
N LEU A 5 6.18 -10.79 -23.44
CA LEU A 5 5.76 -10.91 -22.03
C LEU A 5 6.08 -9.62 -21.25
N SER A 6 7.28 -9.08 -21.40
CA SER A 6 7.70 -7.83 -20.75
C SER A 6 6.87 -6.63 -21.24
N PHE A 7 6.55 -6.57 -22.53
CA PHE A 7 5.67 -5.53 -23.06
C PHE A 7 4.23 -5.64 -22.50
N ALA A 8 3.68 -6.85 -22.44
CA ALA A 8 2.38 -7.10 -21.83
C ALA A 8 2.36 -6.70 -20.35
N LEU A 9 3.39 -7.05 -19.59
CA LEU A 9 3.54 -6.65 -18.18
C LEU A 9 3.57 -5.13 -18.03
N ALA A 10 4.34 -4.41 -18.85
CA ALA A 10 4.39 -2.97 -18.80
C ALA A 10 3.00 -2.34 -19.04
N ILE A 11 2.23 -2.83 -20.02
CA ILE A 11 0.88 -2.33 -20.31
C ILE A 11 -0.06 -2.59 -19.13
N VAL A 12 -0.09 -3.82 -18.61
CA VAL A 12 -0.98 -4.19 -17.51
C VAL A 12 -0.63 -3.43 -16.23
N MET A 13 0.63 -3.04 -16.03
CA MET A 13 1.03 -2.28 -14.85
C MET A 13 0.61 -0.80 -14.88
N ILE A 14 0.20 -0.25 -16.02
CA ILE A 14 -0.33 1.13 -16.10
C ILE A 14 -1.62 1.28 -15.29
N PRO A 15 -2.70 0.51 -15.51
CA PRO A 15 -3.90 0.61 -14.67
C PRO A 15 -3.60 0.25 -13.21
N VAL A 16 -2.68 -0.70 -12.95
CA VAL A 16 -2.25 -1.03 -11.59
C VAL A 16 -1.61 0.17 -10.90
N GLY A 17 -0.71 0.90 -11.58
CA GLY A 17 -0.09 2.12 -11.06
C GLY A 17 -1.10 3.23 -10.83
N PHE A 18 -2.07 3.38 -11.74
CA PHE A 18 -3.15 4.35 -11.56
C PHE A 18 -3.97 4.07 -10.29
N LEU A 19 -4.40 2.82 -10.09
CA LEU A 19 -5.11 2.40 -8.88
C LEU A 19 -4.23 2.53 -7.63
N ALA A 20 -2.96 2.13 -7.73
CA ALA A 20 -2.00 2.23 -6.65
C ALA A 20 -1.82 3.67 -6.16
N ALA A 21 -1.79 4.64 -7.07
CA ALA A 21 -1.68 6.06 -6.76
C ALA A 21 -2.89 6.60 -6.01
N LEU A 22 -4.10 6.28 -6.50
CA LEU A 22 -5.35 6.73 -5.87
C LEU A 22 -5.49 6.22 -4.43
N VAL A 23 -4.99 5.01 -4.19
CA VAL A 23 -5.32 4.26 -2.99
C VAL A 23 -4.15 4.17 -1.98
N GLY A 24 -2.94 4.58 -2.35
CA GLY A 24 -1.81 4.65 -1.41
C GLY A 24 -1.18 3.31 -1.06
N ILE A 25 -1.52 2.24 -1.79
CA ILE A 25 -1.02 0.89 -1.57
C ILE A 25 0.32 0.61 -2.28
N GLY A 26 0.78 1.50 -3.17
CA GLY A 26 2.01 1.32 -3.96
C GLY A 26 2.06 0.07 -4.82
N GLY A 27 0.89 -0.48 -5.14
CA GLY A 27 0.70 -1.46 -6.20
C GLY A 27 1.00 -2.88 -5.77
N GLY A 28 1.80 -3.11 -4.74
CA GLY A 28 2.28 -4.46 -4.39
C GLY A 28 1.19 -5.47 -4.08
N THR A 29 0.07 -5.03 -3.48
CA THR A 29 -1.11 -5.89 -3.27
C THR A 29 -1.81 -6.34 -4.52
N ILE A 30 -1.62 -5.61 -5.62
CA ILE A 30 -2.20 -5.93 -6.92
C ILE A 30 -1.14 -6.66 -7.76
N ILE A 31 0.13 -6.21 -7.72
CA ILE A 31 1.25 -6.82 -8.45
C ILE A 31 1.42 -8.28 -8.04
N VAL A 32 1.45 -8.62 -6.74
CA VAL A 32 1.72 -10.00 -6.31
C VAL A 32 0.61 -10.97 -6.78
N PRO A 33 -0.69 -10.73 -6.54
CA PRO A 33 -1.75 -11.54 -7.12
C PRO A 33 -1.72 -11.57 -8.65
N LEU A 34 -1.44 -10.43 -9.29
CA LEU A 34 -1.40 -10.35 -10.75
C LEU A 34 -0.31 -11.26 -11.34
N LEU A 35 0.92 -11.17 -10.83
CA LEU A 35 2.05 -11.97 -11.29
C LEU A 35 1.86 -13.46 -10.97
N THR A 36 1.29 -13.79 -9.81
CA THR A 36 1.10 -15.18 -9.39
C THR A 36 -0.07 -15.87 -10.09
N LEU A 37 -1.21 -15.19 -10.23
CA LEU A 37 -2.43 -15.78 -10.78
C LEU A 37 -2.48 -15.74 -12.31
N PHE A 38 -2.12 -14.61 -12.90
CA PHE A 38 -2.28 -14.39 -14.35
C PHE A 38 -1.02 -14.70 -15.14
N PHE A 39 0.16 -14.49 -14.54
CA PHE A 39 1.44 -14.79 -15.17
C PHE A 39 2.09 -16.07 -14.65
N GLY A 40 1.50 -16.72 -13.63
CA GLY A 40 1.95 -18.02 -13.13
C GLY A 40 3.29 -18.02 -12.39
N LEU A 41 3.79 -16.84 -11.98
CA LEU A 41 5.06 -16.75 -11.27
C LEU A 41 4.96 -17.38 -9.88
N PRO A 42 6.04 -18.01 -9.37
CA PRO A 42 6.15 -18.38 -7.98
C PRO A 42 5.96 -17.15 -7.07
N ILE A 43 5.22 -17.30 -5.97
CA ILE A 43 4.91 -16.17 -5.08
C ILE A 43 6.15 -15.47 -4.54
N LYS A 44 7.24 -16.20 -4.23
CA LYS A 44 8.50 -15.60 -3.76
C LYS A 44 9.15 -14.70 -4.83
N GLU A 45 9.08 -15.09 -6.09
CA GLU A 45 9.58 -14.28 -7.21
C GLU A 45 8.67 -13.07 -7.44
N ALA A 46 7.35 -13.26 -7.39
CA ALA A 46 6.38 -12.17 -7.50
C ALA A 46 6.54 -11.13 -6.37
N VAL A 47 6.77 -11.56 -5.13
CA VAL A 47 7.06 -10.70 -3.98
C VAL A 47 8.34 -9.89 -4.20
N ALA A 48 9.41 -10.53 -4.69
CA ALA A 48 10.68 -9.87 -4.98
C ALA A 48 10.58 -8.84 -6.13
N ILE A 49 9.86 -9.16 -7.21
CA ILE A 49 9.59 -8.22 -8.30
C ILE A 49 8.73 -7.06 -7.79
N SER A 50 7.70 -7.38 -6.99
CA SER A 50 6.76 -6.41 -6.45
C SER A 50 7.45 -5.39 -5.56
N ILE A 51 8.32 -5.80 -4.63
CA ILE A 51 8.93 -4.87 -3.68
C ILE A 51 9.83 -3.84 -4.39
N VAL A 52 10.55 -4.23 -5.44
CA VAL A 52 11.36 -3.29 -6.24
C VAL A 52 10.45 -2.37 -7.07
N THR A 53 9.37 -2.90 -7.62
CA THR A 53 8.37 -2.12 -8.37
C THR A 53 7.68 -1.09 -7.47
N VAL A 54 7.40 -1.47 -6.22
CA VAL A 54 6.82 -0.61 -5.18
C VAL A 54 7.75 0.57 -4.86
N VAL A 55 9.07 0.37 -4.83
CA VAL A 55 10.04 1.48 -4.61
C VAL A 55 9.83 2.55 -5.68
N ALA A 56 9.78 2.16 -6.96
CA ALA A 56 9.58 3.08 -8.07
C ALA A 56 8.22 3.78 -8.02
N ALA A 57 7.15 3.05 -7.66
CA ALA A 57 5.82 3.62 -7.47
C ALA A 57 5.78 4.60 -6.28
N GLY A 58 6.47 4.29 -5.19
CA GLY A 58 6.61 5.14 -4.00
C GLY A 58 7.31 6.45 -4.34
N ILE A 59 8.46 6.42 -5.02
CA ILE A 59 9.19 7.61 -5.46
C ILE A 59 8.31 8.49 -6.37
N THR A 60 7.67 7.86 -7.35
CA THR A 60 6.82 8.56 -8.33
C THR A 60 5.65 9.25 -7.63
N GLY A 61 4.93 8.53 -6.76
CA GLY A 61 3.79 9.09 -6.03
C GLY A 61 4.19 10.14 -5.00
N ALA A 62 5.23 9.87 -4.21
CA ALA A 62 5.74 10.78 -3.17
C ALA A 62 6.17 12.11 -3.77
N SER A 63 6.92 12.10 -4.87
CA SER A 63 7.40 13.33 -5.52
C SER A 63 6.26 14.29 -5.87
N ARG A 64 5.08 13.75 -6.22
CA ARG A 64 3.92 14.55 -6.62
C ARG A 64 3.06 14.95 -5.42
N TYR A 65 2.85 14.07 -4.45
CA TYR A 65 2.08 14.40 -3.26
C TYR A 65 2.81 15.37 -2.30
N LEU A 66 4.14 15.34 -2.30
CA LEU A 66 4.97 16.37 -1.66
C LEU A 66 4.75 17.74 -2.33
N LYS A 67 4.76 17.80 -3.67
CA LYS A 67 4.46 19.04 -4.42
C LYS A 67 3.04 19.55 -4.17
N GLN A 68 2.07 18.66 -3.98
CA GLN A 68 0.69 19.01 -3.63
C GLN A 68 0.52 19.37 -2.15
N LYS A 69 1.56 19.27 -1.31
CA LYS A 69 1.53 19.53 0.14
C LYS A 69 0.49 18.69 0.91
N ILE A 70 0.18 17.49 0.42
CA ILE A 70 -0.74 16.54 1.08
C ILE A 70 0.03 15.61 2.01
N THR A 71 1.28 15.28 1.66
CA THR A 71 2.14 14.38 2.44
C THR A 71 2.54 15.02 3.77
N ASN A 72 2.29 14.31 4.88
CA ASN A 72 2.81 14.70 6.19
C ASN A 72 4.18 14.06 6.44
N ILE A 73 5.24 14.81 6.13
CA ILE A 73 6.63 14.31 6.21
C ILE A 73 7.01 13.94 7.64
N ARG A 74 6.62 14.74 8.65
CA ARG A 74 7.00 14.51 10.05
C ARG A 74 6.43 13.20 10.57
N LEU A 75 5.15 12.98 10.31
CA LEU A 75 4.49 11.71 10.63
C LEU A 75 5.12 10.56 9.85
N GLY A 76 5.37 10.76 8.55
CA GLY A 76 6.03 9.78 7.72
C GLY A 76 7.35 9.32 8.34
N LEU A 77 8.25 10.24 8.65
CA LEU A 77 9.55 9.94 9.27
C LEU A 77 9.40 9.29 10.65
N PHE A 78 8.43 9.73 11.46
CA PHE A 78 8.17 9.15 12.78
C PHE A 78 7.77 7.66 12.69
N LEU A 79 6.84 7.32 11.80
CA LEU A 79 6.40 5.94 11.60
C LEU A 79 7.38 5.11 10.74
N GLU A 80 8.26 5.76 9.99
CA GLU A 80 9.16 5.08 9.05
C GLU A 80 10.21 4.23 9.75
N LEU A 81 10.70 4.71 10.90
CA LEU A 81 11.69 4.00 11.71
C LEU A 81 11.20 2.59 12.09
N SER A 82 9.95 2.48 12.55
CA SER A 82 9.39 1.21 13.00
C SER A 82 9.03 0.29 11.83
N THR A 83 8.62 0.88 10.70
CA THR A 83 8.22 0.11 9.50
C THR A 83 9.39 -0.40 8.69
N THR A 84 10.48 0.36 8.60
CA THR A 84 11.70 -0.10 7.94
C THR A 84 12.28 -1.33 8.64
N LEU A 85 12.37 -1.29 9.97
CA LEU A 85 12.82 -2.44 10.77
C LEU A 85 11.93 -3.66 10.55
N GLY A 86 10.61 -3.48 10.63
CA GLY A 86 9.65 -4.54 10.32
C GLY A 86 9.83 -5.10 8.92
N ALA A 87 10.06 -4.25 7.91
CA ALA A 87 10.17 -4.66 6.51
C ALA A 87 11.43 -5.49 6.22
N MET A 88 12.56 -5.15 6.84
CA MET A 88 13.77 -5.97 6.73
C MET A 88 13.56 -7.35 7.35
N LEU A 89 13.04 -7.40 8.58
CA LEU A 89 12.73 -8.67 9.26
C LEU A 89 11.72 -9.50 8.47
N GLY A 90 10.68 -8.84 7.93
CA GLY A 90 9.66 -9.48 7.12
C GLY A 90 10.22 -10.08 5.83
N ALA A 91 11.11 -9.36 5.14
CA ALA A 91 11.75 -9.85 3.93
C ALA A 91 12.59 -11.10 4.20
N VAL A 92 13.37 -11.11 5.29
CA VAL A 92 14.15 -12.29 5.70
C VAL A 92 13.24 -13.48 6.03
N LEU A 93 12.16 -13.25 6.80
CA LEU A 93 11.19 -14.31 7.13
C LEU A 93 10.54 -14.91 5.88
N ALA A 94 10.22 -14.09 4.88
CA ALA A 94 9.59 -14.54 3.64
C ALA A 94 10.41 -15.60 2.90
N LEU A 95 11.74 -15.48 2.94
CA LEU A 95 12.66 -16.40 2.25
C LEU A 95 12.58 -17.79 2.85
N SER A 96 12.39 -17.89 4.16
CA SER A 96 12.31 -19.15 4.91
C SER A 96 10.92 -19.78 4.94
N LEU A 97 9.86 -19.00 4.72
CA LEU A 97 8.50 -19.52 4.80
C LEU A 97 8.08 -20.34 3.57
N PRO A 98 7.27 -21.40 3.74
CA PRO A 98 6.57 -22.07 2.65
C PRO A 98 5.65 -21.13 1.87
N SER A 99 5.52 -21.35 0.56
CA SER A 99 4.70 -20.52 -0.33
C SER A 99 3.23 -20.42 0.07
N PHE A 100 2.63 -21.50 0.59
CA PHE A 100 1.22 -21.50 1.00
C PHE A 100 0.94 -20.51 2.14
N ILE A 101 1.89 -20.35 3.08
CA ILE A 101 1.76 -19.40 4.19
C ILE A 101 1.70 -17.97 3.64
N LEU A 102 2.50 -17.64 2.63
CA LEU A 102 2.48 -16.32 1.99
C LEU A 102 1.14 -16.05 1.29
N PHE A 103 0.54 -17.05 0.62
CA PHE A 103 -0.79 -16.92 0.03
C PHE A 103 -1.87 -16.65 1.09
N PHE A 104 -1.89 -17.42 2.19
CA PHE A 104 -2.87 -17.23 3.26
C PHE A 104 -2.68 -15.89 3.99
N LEU A 105 -1.44 -15.51 4.32
CA LEU A 105 -1.15 -14.23 4.94
C LEU A 105 -1.60 -13.07 4.06
N LEU A 106 -1.28 -13.11 2.76
CA LEU A 106 -1.73 -12.11 1.81
C LEU A 106 -3.26 -12.08 1.74
N ALA A 107 -3.92 -13.23 1.61
CA ALA A 107 -5.37 -13.32 1.57
C ALA A 107 -6.04 -12.69 2.78
N VAL A 108 -5.60 -13.04 3.99
CA VAL A 108 -6.14 -12.51 5.25
C VAL A 108 -5.96 -11.00 5.33
N VAL A 109 -4.76 -10.49 5.02
CA VAL A 109 -4.46 -9.06 5.03
C VAL A 109 -5.35 -8.31 4.03
N LEU A 110 -5.47 -8.81 2.81
CA LEU A 110 -6.29 -8.18 1.76
C LEU A 110 -7.78 -8.19 2.09
N LEU A 111 -8.31 -9.32 2.59
CA LEU A 111 -9.72 -9.44 2.97
C LEU A 111 -10.05 -8.52 4.15
N TYR A 112 -9.21 -8.52 5.19
CA TYR A 112 -9.41 -7.66 6.36
C TYR A 112 -9.47 -6.18 5.96
N ILE A 113 -8.49 -5.71 5.18
CA ILE A 113 -8.42 -4.30 4.78
C ILE A 113 -9.53 -3.97 3.79
N GLY A 114 -9.79 -4.85 2.83
CA GLY A 114 -10.84 -4.68 1.83
C GLY A 114 -12.21 -4.48 2.48
N LEU A 115 -12.59 -5.39 3.37
CA LEU A 115 -13.86 -5.33 4.09
C LEU A 115 -13.94 -4.09 4.99
N ASN A 116 -12.88 -3.78 5.75
CA ASN A 116 -12.88 -2.63 6.63
C ASN A 116 -13.04 -1.30 5.85
N GLN A 117 -12.48 -1.19 4.65
CA GLN A 117 -12.60 0.01 3.82
C GLN A 117 -13.99 0.16 3.20
N LEU A 118 -14.65 -0.94 2.80
CA LEU A 118 -16.04 -0.92 2.35
C LEU A 118 -16.98 -0.42 3.44
N LEU A 119 -16.79 -0.88 4.68
CA LEU A 119 -17.64 -0.52 5.81
C LEU A 119 -17.45 0.92 6.29
N ARG A 120 -16.27 1.53 6.04
CA ARG A 120 -15.89 2.85 6.58
C ARG A 120 -15.87 3.98 5.56
N GLY A 121 -16.30 3.74 4.32
CA GLY A 121 -16.35 4.77 3.27
C GLY A 121 -17.23 5.97 3.63
N LYS A 122 -18.47 5.73 4.09
CA LYS A 122 -19.41 6.80 4.45
C LYS A 122 -18.94 7.65 5.64
N LYS A 123 -18.42 6.97 6.66
CA LYS A 123 -17.89 7.61 7.88
C LYS A 123 -16.77 8.60 7.59
N GLU A 124 -15.93 8.32 6.59
CA GLU A 124 -14.85 9.23 6.18
C GLU A 124 -15.41 10.58 5.71
N ARG A 125 -16.42 10.55 4.84
CA ARG A 125 -17.03 11.76 4.30
C ARG A 125 -17.77 12.54 5.39
N GLU A 126 -18.43 11.86 6.31
CA GLU A 126 -19.09 12.47 7.47
C GLU A 126 -18.09 13.22 8.36
N MET A 127 -16.93 12.62 8.65
CA MET A 127 -15.88 13.25 9.47
C MET A 127 -15.30 14.50 8.79
N ILE A 128 -15.18 14.51 7.46
CA ILE A 128 -14.72 15.69 6.72
C ILE A 128 -15.78 16.80 6.76
N MET A 129 -17.04 16.48 6.46
CA MET A 129 -18.13 17.46 6.41
C MET A 129 -18.40 18.14 7.75
N HIS A 130 -18.26 17.41 8.86
CA HIS A 130 -18.46 17.94 10.22
C HIS A 130 -17.16 18.44 10.86
N GLN A 131 -16.05 18.57 10.10
CA GLN A 131 -14.76 19.01 10.62
C GLN A 131 -14.25 18.22 11.84
N ALA A 132 -14.73 16.97 12.01
CA ALA A 132 -14.46 16.16 13.19
C ALA A 132 -12.97 15.86 13.38
N TYR A 133 -12.18 15.89 12.30
CA TYR A 133 -10.72 15.74 12.35
C TYR A 133 -9.99 16.87 13.08
N GLU A 134 -10.54 18.09 13.11
CA GLU A 134 -9.97 19.25 13.81
C GLU A 134 -10.31 19.24 15.31
N GLU A 135 -11.40 18.59 15.70
CA GLU A 135 -11.88 18.50 17.09
C GLU A 135 -11.15 17.44 17.92
N ILE A 136 -10.41 16.53 17.27
CA ILE A 136 -9.68 15.45 17.94
C ILE A 136 -8.64 16.00 18.93
N SER A 137 -8.51 15.36 20.09
CA SER A 137 -7.47 15.68 21.07
C SER A 137 -6.12 15.09 20.65
N GLU A 138 -5.11 15.97 20.53
CA GLU A 138 -3.74 15.56 20.28
C GLU A 138 -3.12 14.89 21.51
N ASP A 139 -2.47 13.76 21.30
CA ASP A 139 -1.63 13.16 22.32
C ASP A 139 -0.29 13.92 22.48
N ILE A 140 0.43 13.59 23.57
CA ILE A 140 1.65 14.29 23.96
C ILE A 140 2.73 14.19 22.88
N ILE A 141 2.85 13.02 22.23
CA ILE A 141 3.88 12.78 21.21
C ILE A 141 3.53 13.56 19.94
N ALA A 142 2.27 13.53 19.52
CA ALA A 142 1.76 14.27 18.37
C ALA A 142 2.02 15.78 18.52
N ARG A 143 1.77 16.32 19.71
CA ARG A 143 2.02 17.74 20.03
C ARG A 143 3.51 18.05 20.05
N LYS A 144 4.31 17.25 20.75
CA LYS A 144 5.77 17.47 20.89
C LYS A 144 6.49 17.41 19.55
N LEU A 145 6.10 16.50 18.67
CA LEU A 145 6.69 16.31 17.34
C LEU A 145 5.97 17.12 16.25
N ASN A 146 4.92 17.86 16.61
CA ASN A 146 4.11 18.68 15.70
C ASN A 146 3.65 17.88 14.46
N LEU A 147 3.00 16.74 14.71
CA LEU A 147 2.58 15.77 13.70
C LEU A 147 1.25 16.14 13.01
N SER A 148 0.45 17.00 13.62
CA SER A 148 -0.81 17.50 13.05
C SER A 148 -0.58 18.41 11.86
N GLY A 149 -1.61 18.62 11.04
CA GLY A 149 -1.44 19.36 9.80
C GLY A 149 -2.73 19.79 9.14
N LYS A 150 -2.58 20.30 7.93
CA LYS A 150 -3.68 20.73 7.07
C LYS A 150 -3.32 20.53 5.61
N TYR A 151 -4.31 20.31 4.77
CA TYR A 151 -4.12 20.17 3.33
C TYR A 151 -5.31 20.73 2.56
N TRP A 152 -5.08 21.10 1.31
CA TRP A 152 -6.13 21.52 0.39
C TRP A 152 -6.76 20.31 -0.30
N ASP A 153 -8.04 20.08 -0.04
CA ASP A 153 -8.81 19.04 -0.71
C ASP A 153 -9.52 19.62 -1.94
N ALA A 154 -9.12 19.18 -3.13
CA ALA A 154 -9.69 19.66 -4.38
C ALA A 154 -11.09 19.08 -4.69
N ALA A 155 -11.47 17.95 -4.08
CA ALA A 155 -12.80 17.37 -4.23
C ALA A 155 -13.83 18.08 -3.34
N GLU A 156 -13.43 18.48 -2.14
CA GLU A 156 -14.27 19.22 -1.19
C GLU A 156 -14.14 20.75 -1.32
N ASN A 157 -13.19 21.21 -2.15
CA ASN A 157 -12.89 22.62 -2.39
C ASN A 157 -12.66 23.42 -1.09
N SER A 158 -11.96 22.82 -0.12
CA SER A 158 -11.74 23.39 1.20
C SER A 158 -10.41 22.96 1.80
N GLU A 159 -9.91 23.74 2.76
CA GLU A 159 -8.74 23.36 3.56
C GLU A 159 -9.19 22.47 4.73
N ILE A 160 -8.75 21.21 4.72
CA ILE A 160 -9.05 20.25 5.78
C ILE A 160 -7.90 20.28 6.78
N LYS A 161 -8.20 20.68 8.01
CA LYS A 161 -7.30 20.60 9.16
C LYS A 161 -7.55 19.30 9.91
N TYR A 162 -6.49 18.72 10.47
CA TYR A 162 -6.60 17.49 11.23
C TYR A 162 -5.55 17.42 12.33
N LYS A 163 -5.93 16.74 13.42
CA LYS A 163 -5.06 16.47 14.56
C LYS A 163 -4.73 14.99 14.65
N VAL A 164 -3.49 14.69 15.02
CA VAL A 164 -3.00 13.31 15.15
C VAL A 164 -3.19 12.82 16.59
N THR A 165 -3.67 11.59 16.72
CA THR A 165 -3.81 10.90 18.01
C THR A 165 -3.33 9.45 17.91
N ASN A 166 -3.34 8.72 19.03
CA ASN A 166 -2.93 7.31 19.13
C ASN A 166 -1.53 7.04 18.52
N THR A 167 -0.59 7.96 18.64
CA THR A 167 0.75 7.90 18.02
C THR A 167 1.53 6.64 18.38
N LEU A 168 1.52 6.23 19.66
CA LEU A 168 2.20 5.01 20.10
C LEU A 168 1.59 3.75 19.45
N GLN A 169 0.26 3.68 19.37
CA GLN A 169 -0.42 2.55 18.70
C GLN A 169 -0.10 2.55 17.20
N GLY A 170 -0.08 3.73 16.58
CA GLY A 170 0.35 3.91 15.20
C GLY A 170 1.78 3.41 14.96
N LEU A 171 2.71 3.74 15.87
CA LEU A 171 4.12 3.33 15.79
C LEU A 171 4.28 1.81 15.93
N LEU A 172 3.58 1.18 16.87
CA LEU A 172 3.62 -0.27 17.09
C LEU A 172 2.95 -1.04 15.94
N ALA A 173 1.77 -0.60 15.51
CA ALA A 173 1.07 -1.19 14.36
C ALA A 173 1.89 -1.04 13.07
N SER A 174 2.68 0.03 12.97
CA SER A 174 3.61 0.26 11.87
C SER A 174 4.68 -0.85 11.80
N ILE A 175 5.19 -1.39 12.92
CA ILE A 175 6.10 -2.56 12.88
C ILE A 175 5.46 -3.74 12.15
N ILE A 176 4.20 -4.04 12.47
CA ILE A 176 3.42 -5.11 11.83
C ILE A 176 3.21 -4.82 10.34
N ALA A 177 2.90 -3.56 9.99
CA ALA A 177 2.79 -3.13 8.61
C ALA A 177 4.11 -3.30 7.84
N GLY A 178 5.24 -3.03 8.49
CA GLY A 178 6.59 -3.31 7.98
C GLY A 178 6.80 -4.80 7.74
N LEU A 179 6.57 -5.64 8.75
CA LEU A 179 6.70 -7.10 8.64
C LEU A 179 5.89 -7.66 7.45
N ALA A 180 4.61 -7.32 7.38
CA ALA A 180 3.75 -7.71 6.26
C ALA A 180 4.22 -7.13 4.92
N SER A 181 4.75 -5.89 4.90
CA SER A 181 5.34 -5.28 3.69
C SER A 181 6.47 -6.11 3.13
N GLY A 182 7.46 -6.45 3.97
CA GLY A 182 8.63 -7.22 3.57
C GLY A 182 8.28 -8.65 3.17
N MET A 183 7.37 -9.30 3.92
CA MET A 183 6.96 -10.69 3.67
C MET A 183 6.15 -10.85 2.39
N LEU A 184 5.24 -9.92 2.14
CA LEU A 184 4.21 -10.08 1.11
C LEU A 184 4.46 -9.21 -0.13
N GLY A 185 5.54 -8.40 -0.14
CA GLY A 185 5.86 -7.53 -1.27
C GLY A 185 4.82 -6.43 -1.50
N ILE A 186 3.96 -6.16 -0.52
CA ILE A 186 2.83 -5.23 -0.62
C ILE A 186 3.23 -3.77 -0.35
N GLY A 187 4.46 -3.53 0.10
CA GLY A 187 4.98 -2.17 0.32
C GLY A 187 4.46 -1.45 1.56
N GLY A 188 3.70 -2.13 2.43
CA GLY A 188 3.24 -1.61 3.73
C GLY A 188 2.09 -0.61 3.64
N GLY A 189 1.86 0.00 2.47
CA GLY A 189 0.83 1.02 2.27
C GLY A 189 -0.60 0.53 2.55
N VAL A 190 -0.89 -0.73 2.22
CA VAL A 190 -2.18 -1.38 2.52
C VAL A 190 -2.56 -1.27 3.98
N LEU A 191 -1.59 -1.48 4.87
CA LEU A 191 -1.78 -1.48 6.32
C LEU A 191 -1.54 -0.09 6.91
N LYS A 192 -0.56 0.65 6.40
CA LYS A 192 -0.25 2.02 6.85
C LYS A 192 -1.42 2.97 6.64
N VAL A 193 -2.12 2.89 5.50
CA VAL A 193 -3.29 3.75 5.22
C VAL A 193 -4.39 3.59 6.28
N PRO A 194 -4.92 2.38 6.56
CA PRO A 194 -5.91 2.20 7.63
C PRO A 194 -5.32 2.41 9.03
N ILE A 195 -4.04 2.12 9.30
CA ILE A 195 -3.44 2.48 10.60
C ILE A 195 -3.50 3.99 10.82
N MET A 196 -3.05 4.79 9.85
CA MET A 196 -3.13 6.24 9.95
C MET A 196 -4.58 6.73 10.00
N ASN A 197 -5.47 6.19 9.17
CA ASN A 197 -6.83 6.68 9.08
C ASN A 197 -7.75 6.21 10.21
N ASP A 198 -7.76 4.91 10.50
CA ASP A 198 -8.68 4.32 11.49
C ASP A 198 -8.15 4.37 12.91
N VAL A 199 -6.82 4.23 13.10
CA VAL A 199 -6.21 4.26 14.44
C VAL A 199 -5.80 5.68 14.80
N MET A 200 -5.01 6.34 13.97
CA MET A 200 -4.48 7.68 14.27
C MET A 200 -5.41 8.84 13.88
N LYS A 201 -6.56 8.51 13.28
CA LYS A 201 -7.61 9.44 12.86
C LYS A 201 -7.12 10.52 11.90
N ILE A 202 -6.37 10.11 10.89
CA ILE A 202 -5.84 10.99 9.86
C ILE A 202 -6.70 10.89 8.60
N PRO A 203 -7.04 12.01 7.92
CA PRO A 203 -7.80 11.95 6.67
C PRO A 203 -7.16 11.01 5.65
N VAL A 204 -7.97 10.21 4.95
CA VAL A 204 -7.47 9.13 4.09
C VAL A 204 -6.55 9.64 2.98
N LYS A 205 -6.77 10.84 2.43
CA LYS A 205 -5.89 11.43 1.41
C LYS A 205 -4.49 11.72 1.95
N VAL A 206 -4.40 12.20 3.19
CA VAL A 206 -3.12 12.41 3.87
C VAL A 206 -2.46 11.08 4.19
N ALA A 207 -3.23 10.09 4.66
CA ALA A 207 -2.73 8.74 4.92
C ALA A 207 -2.15 8.10 3.65
N VAL A 208 -2.85 8.21 2.52
CA VAL A 208 -2.42 7.75 1.18
C VAL A 208 -1.12 8.45 0.75
N ALA A 209 -1.08 9.78 0.84
CA ALA A 209 0.08 10.58 0.44
C ALA A 209 1.31 10.33 1.32
N THR A 210 1.10 10.21 2.63
CA THR A 210 2.16 9.94 3.63
C THR A 210 2.67 8.51 3.50
N SER A 211 1.78 7.54 3.28
CA SER A 211 2.15 6.16 2.96
C SER A 211 3.07 6.12 1.75
N LYS A 212 2.74 6.77 0.64
CA LYS A 212 3.58 6.74 -0.58
C LYS A 212 5.00 7.25 -0.36
N PHE A 213 5.16 8.30 0.45
CA PHE A 213 6.46 8.79 0.87
C PHE A 213 7.23 7.73 1.66
N MET A 214 6.58 7.13 2.65
CA MET A 214 7.13 6.06 3.46
C MET A 214 7.51 4.81 2.65
N MET A 215 6.69 4.41 1.68
CA MET A 215 6.91 3.22 0.84
C MET A 215 8.26 3.26 0.11
N CYS A 216 8.71 4.44 -0.32
CA CYS A 216 10.03 4.60 -0.94
C CYS A 216 11.15 4.09 -0.04
N LEU A 217 11.08 4.36 1.27
CA LEU A 217 12.11 4.00 2.25
C LEU A 217 11.91 2.55 2.70
N THR A 218 10.69 2.20 3.13
CA THR A 218 10.36 0.86 3.64
C THR A 218 10.63 -0.22 2.60
N ALA A 219 10.16 -0.02 1.37
CA ALA A 219 10.33 -1.01 0.31
C ALA A 219 11.77 -1.07 -0.18
N SER A 220 12.54 0.01 -0.11
CA SER A 220 13.98 -0.03 -0.45
C SER A 220 14.75 -0.92 0.51
N ALA A 221 14.48 -0.80 1.82
CA ALA A 221 15.12 -1.65 2.82
C ALA A 221 14.79 -3.15 2.63
N ALA A 222 13.54 -3.48 2.33
CA ALA A 222 13.14 -4.85 1.99
C ALA A 222 13.71 -5.31 0.64
N ALA A 223 13.74 -4.45 -0.38
CA ALA A 223 14.27 -4.75 -1.70
C ALA A 223 15.75 -5.12 -1.65
N LEU A 224 16.55 -4.46 -0.81
CA LEU A 224 17.96 -4.82 -0.60
C LEU A 224 18.13 -6.27 -0.16
N VAL A 225 17.26 -6.79 0.71
CA VAL A 225 17.29 -8.19 1.13
C VAL A 225 17.06 -9.13 -0.06
N TYR A 226 16.02 -8.88 -0.88
CA TYR A 226 15.71 -9.71 -2.03
C TYR A 226 16.75 -9.61 -3.17
N ILE A 227 17.35 -8.43 -3.36
CA ILE A 227 18.42 -8.22 -4.35
C ILE A 227 19.68 -8.98 -3.91
N ASN A 228 20.09 -8.88 -2.64
CA ASN A 228 21.26 -9.58 -2.11
C ASN A 228 21.11 -11.11 -2.19
N GLU A 229 19.88 -11.60 -2.05
CA GLU A 229 19.55 -13.03 -2.17
C GLU A 229 19.36 -13.51 -3.62
N GLY A 230 19.58 -12.62 -4.62
CA GLY A 230 19.46 -12.95 -6.04
C GLY A 230 18.04 -13.36 -6.46
N ARG A 231 17.01 -12.95 -5.72
CA ARG A 231 15.60 -13.35 -5.97
C ARG A 231 14.88 -12.46 -6.97
N VAL A 232 15.46 -11.31 -7.31
CA VAL A 232 14.83 -10.32 -8.19
C VAL A 232 15.16 -10.62 -9.65
N ASN A 233 14.15 -11.00 -10.41
CA ASN A 233 14.24 -11.05 -11.86
C ASN A 233 14.21 -9.63 -12.44
N LEU A 234 15.40 -9.06 -12.70
CA LEU A 234 15.56 -7.68 -13.16
C LEU A 234 14.85 -7.41 -14.50
N HIS A 235 14.75 -8.41 -15.38
CA HIS A 235 14.07 -8.24 -16.66
C HIS A 235 12.58 -7.96 -16.45
N LEU A 236 11.89 -8.81 -15.68
CA LEU A 236 10.48 -8.62 -15.38
C LEU A 236 10.24 -7.38 -14.49
N ALA A 237 11.12 -7.13 -13.53
CA ALA A 237 11.05 -5.94 -12.67
C ALA A 237 11.16 -4.64 -13.48
N SER A 238 12.04 -4.59 -14.48
CA SER A 238 12.17 -3.39 -15.33
C SER A 238 10.87 -3.08 -16.09
N ALA A 239 10.20 -4.11 -16.62
CA ALA A 239 8.92 -3.96 -17.30
C ALA A 239 7.81 -3.48 -16.36
N THR A 240 7.73 -4.05 -15.15
CA THR A 240 6.72 -3.63 -14.18
C THR A 240 6.94 -2.22 -13.66
N ILE A 241 8.21 -1.83 -13.46
CA ILE A 241 8.60 -0.45 -13.08
C ILE A 241 8.14 0.56 -14.13
N LEU A 242 8.43 0.32 -15.42
CA LEU A 242 8.07 1.25 -16.48
C LEU A 242 6.55 1.46 -16.56
N GLY A 243 5.79 0.37 -16.54
CA GLY A 243 4.33 0.44 -16.57
C GLY A 243 3.74 1.15 -15.35
N ILE A 244 4.21 0.78 -14.15
CA ILE A 244 3.62 1.31 -12.92
C ILE A 244 3.90 2.79 -12.75
N MET A 245 5.10 3.27 -13.12
CA MET A 245 5.46 4.69 -13.00
C MET A 245 4.54 5.57 -13.85
N LEU A 246 4.22 5.14 -15.08
CA LEU A 246 3.31 5.88 -15.95
C LEU A 246 1.89 5.95 -15.35
N GLY A 247 1.37 4.81 -14.90
CA GLY A 247 0.07 4.73 -14.23
C GLY A 247 0.01 5.61 -12.97
N GLU A 248 1.02 5.49 -12.12
CA GLU A 248 1.15 6.20 -10.85
C GLU A 248 1.20 7.71 -11.07
N PHE A 249 1.95 8.17 -12.08
CA PHE A 249 2.04 9.57 -12.45
C PHE A 249 0.70 10.16 -12.87
N ILE A 250 -0.13 9.38 -13.58
CA ILE A 250 -1.49 9.80 -13.96
C ILE A 250 -2.41 9.77 -12.74
N GLY A 251 -2.41 8.68 -11.96
CA GLY A 251 -3.31 8.52 -10.82
C GLY A 251 -3.09 9.57 -9.73
N THR A 252 -1.84 9.96 -9.47
CA THR A 252 -1.51 11.00 -8.48
C THR A 252 -2.01 12.41 -8.85
N ARG A 253 -2.34 12.65 -10.13
CA ARG A 253 -3.05 13.89 -10.55
C ARG A 253 -4.53 13.85 -10.20
N VAL A 254 -5.12 12.67 -10.27
CA VAL A 254 -6.55 12.47 -10.13
C VAL A 254 -6.93 12.35 -8.66
N MET A 255 -6.08 11.76 -7.81
CA MET A 255 -6.37 11.45 -6.40
C MET A 255 -7.00 12.60 -5.63
N ASN A 256 -6.43 13.82 -5.67
CA ASN A 256 -6.95 14.94 -4.89
C ASN A 256 -8.36 15.40 -5.33
N ARG A 257 -8.77 15.09 -6.57
CA ARG A 257 -10.08 15.43 -7.15
C ARG A 257 -11.15 14.35 -6.92
N VAL A 258 -10.78 13.20 -6.36
CA VAL A 258 -11.72 12.12 -6.04
C VAL A 258 -12.15 12.26 -4.59
N HIS A 259 -13.45 12.11 -4.32
CA HIS A 259 -13.95 12.10 -2.94
C HIS A 259 -13.41 10.89 -2.16
N ALA A 260 -13.18 11.10 -0.87
CA ALA A 260 -12.53 10.13 0.01
C ALA A 260 -13.31 8.80 0.15
N ASP A 261 -14.64 8.86 0.12
CA ASP A 261 -15.53 7.70 0.15
C ASP A 261 -15.35 6.79 -1.08
N LYS A 262 -15.23 7.39 -2.27
CA LYS A 262 -14.99 6.66 -3.52
C LYS A 262 -13.62 5.98 -3.52
N ILE A 263 -12.59 6.61 -2.95
CA ILE A 263 -11.26 6.01 -2.79
C ILE A 263 -11.35 4.76 -1.91
N LYS A 264 -12.02 4.85 -0.75
CA LYS A 264 -12.22 3.71 0.16
C LYS A 264 -13.07 2.59 -0.45
N MET A 265 -14.11 2.93 -1.19
CA MET A 265 -14.95 1.94 -1.88
C MET A 265 -14.18 1.18 -2.96
N LEU A 266 -13.44 1.89 -3.81
CA LEU A 266 -12.61 1.29 -4.85
C LEU A 266 -11.55 0.36 -4.25
N LEU A 267 -10.86 0.84 -3.22
CA LEU A 267 -9.91 0.07 -2.43
C LEU A 267 -10.53 -1.22 -1.89
N GLY A 268 -11.69 -1.08 -1.23
CA GLY A 268 -12.40 -2.18 -0.60
C GLY A 268 -12.75 -3.28 -1.60
N LEU A 269 -13.35 -2.92 -2.73
CA LEU A 269 -13.76 -3.88 -3.76
C LEU A 269 -12.55 -4.62 -4.35
N VAL A 270 -11.50 -3.90 -4.73
CA VAL A 270 -10.30 -4.49 -5.34
C VAL A 270 -9.60 -5.44 -4.36
N LEU A 271 -9.38 -5.03 -3.11
CA LEU A 271 -8.69 -5.89 -2.15
C LEU A 271 -9.52 -7.09 -1.72
N THR A 272 -10.83 -6.94 -1.53
CA THR A 272 -11.68 -8.09 -1.20
C THR A 272 -11.66 -9.13 -2.33
N TYR A 273 -11.75 -8.69 -3.58
CA TYR A 273 -11.66 -9.58 -4.74
C TYR A 273 -10.31 -10.30 -4.83
N LEU A 274 -9.19 -9.55 -4.75
CA LEU A 274 -7.85 -10.14 -4.80
C LEU A 274 -7.57 -11.03 -3.58
N GLY A 275 -8.07 -10.66 -2.41
CA GLY A 275 -7.99 -11.46 -1.19
C GLY A 275 -8.71 -12.79 -1.32
N TYR A 276 -9.89 -12.82 -1.95
CA TYR A 276 -10.60 -14.05 -2.28
C TYR A 276 -9.79 -14.94 -3.23
N LEU A 277 -9.23 -14.39 -4.31
CA LEU A 277 -8.43 -15.17 -5.26
C LEU A 277 -7.17 -15.75 -4.63
N MET A 278 -6.50 -14.98 -3.76
CA MET A 278 -5.34 -15.46 -3.00
C MET A 278 -5.70 -16.56 -2.00
N LEU A 279 -6.87 -16.45 -1.36
CA LEU A 279 -7.38 -17.51 -0.49
C LEU A 279 -7.64 -18.79 -1.29
N ALA A 280 -8.34 -18.66 -2.43
CA ALA A 280 -8.63 -19.77 -3.33
C ALA A 280 -7.35 -20.47 -3.82
N ARG A 281 -6.30 -19.69 -4.13
CA ARG A 281 -5.00 -20.22 -4.56
C ARG A 281 -4.26 -20.94 -3.44
N GLY A 282 -4.29 -20.37 -2.23
CA GLY A 282 -3.74 -21.02 -1.03
C GLY A 282 -4.42 -22.35 -0.73
N VAL A 283 -5.75 -22.40 -0.81
CA VAL A 283 -6.53 -23.64 -0.63
C VAL A 283 -6.15 -24.67 -1.69
N TYR A 284 -6.13 -24.29 -2.98
CA TYR A 284 -5.74 -25.20 -4.06
C TYR A 284 -4.35 -25.80 -3.85
N GLN A 285 -3.39 -25.02 -3.35
CA GLN A 285 -2.03 -25.51 -3.12
C GLN A 285 -1.94 -26.53 -1.96
N VAL A 286 -2.84 -26.46 -0.98
CA VAL A 286 -2.84 -27.36 0.19
C VAL A 286 -3.73 -28.59 -0.03
N SER A 287 -4.93 -28.42 -0.60
CA SER A 287 -5.94 -29.47 -0.71
C SER A 287 -6.15 -30.00 -2.13
N GLY A 288 -5.59 -29.36 -3.16
CA GLY A 288 -5.87 -29.65 -4.56
C GLY A 288 -7.27 -29.23 -5.03
N LEU A 289 -8.09 -28.63 -4.15
CA LEU A 289 -9.47 -28.26 -4.44
C LEU A 289 -9.51 -26.94 -5.23
N LYS A 290 -10.09 -26.99 -6.43
CA LYS A 290 -10.28 -25.81 -7.29
C LYS A 290 -11.53 -25.06 -6.86
N LEU A 291 -11.33 -23.89 -6.24
CA LEU A 291 -12.39 -22.93 -5.96
C LEU A 291 -12.62 -22.03 -7.18
N PRO A 292 -13.82 -21.46 -7.37
CA PRO A 292 -14.11 -20.59 -8.52
C PRO A 292 -13.08 -19.48 -8.69
N GLY A 293 -12.52 -19.35 -9.89
CA GLY A 293 -11.51 -18.33 -10.22
C GLY A 293 -10.04 -18.75 -10.04
N VAL A 294 -9.77 -20.01 -9.63
CA VAL A 294 -8.42 -20.61 -9.56
C VAL A 294 -8.39 -21.97 -10.27
#